data_AF-A0A7W1B921-F1
#
_entry.id   AF-A0A7W1B921-F1
#
_cell.length_a   1.000
_cell.length_b   1.000
_cell.length_c   1.000
_cell.angle_alpha   90.00
_cell.angle_beta   90.00
_cell.angle_gamma   90.00
#
_symmetry.space_group_name_H-M   'P 1'
#
loop_
_entity.id
_entity.type
_entity.pdbx_description
1 polymer ?
#
loop_
_entity_poly.entity_id
_entity_poly.type
_entity_poly.pdbx_seq_one_letter_code
_entity_poly.pdbx_strand_id
1 'polypeptide(L)' 'MKKYIKERSGMNCSDSVGDALSEHVRAVCDEAIRAAARDERKTVLDRDVPRARR' A
#
# COMPACT_ATOMS: atom_id res chain seq x y z
N MET A 1 -6.27 -7.60 3.84
CA MET A 1 -5.85 -8.16 2.54
C MET A 1 -6.11 -9.65 2.37
N LYS A 2 -5.73 -10.54 3.31
CA LYS A 2 -6.01 -11.99 3.18
C LYS A 2 -7.48 -12.32 2.92
N LYS A 3 -8.40 -11.66 3.63
CA LYS A 3 -9.86 -11.77 3.40
C LYS A 3 -10.24 -11.41 1.96
N TYR A 4 -9.73 -10.29 1.44
CA TYR A 4 -9.98 -9.85 0.06
C TYR A 4 -9.50 -10.89 -0.96
N ILE A 5 -8.30 -11.46 -0.77
CA ILE A 5 -7.77 -12.52 -1.64
C ILE A 5 -8.70 -13.74 -1.61
N LYS A 6 -9.12 -14.18 -0.42
CA LYS A 6 -10.04 -15.31 -0.27
C LYS A 6 -11.40 -15.06 -0.93
N GLU A 7 -11.99 -13.88 -0.74
CA GLU A 7 -13.29 -13.55 -1.32
C GLU A 7 -13.24 -13.40 -2.84
N ARG A 8 -12.13 -12.89 -3.39
CA ARG A 8 -11.99 -12.68 -4.85
C ARG A 8 -11.54 -13.92 -5.61
N SER A 9 -10.81 -14.84 -4.98
CA SER A 9 -10.18 -15.97 -5.67
C SER A 9 -10.47 -17.35 -5.06
N GLY A 10 -11.08 -17.41 -3.88
CA GLY A 10 -11.23 -18.64 -3.12
C GLY A 10 -9.94 -19.15 -2.46
N MET A 11 -8.80 -18.47 -2.67
CA MET A 11 -7.50 -18.92 -2.16
C MET A 11 -7.33 -18.60 -0.67
N ASN A 12 -6.75 -19.55 0.07
CA ASN A 12 -6.22 -19.28 1.40
C ASN A 12 -4.82 -18.65 1.27
N CYS A 13 -4.44 -17.82 2.23
CA CYS A 13 -3.11 -17.19 2.29
C CYS A 13 -2.31 -17.83 3.42
N SER A 14 -1.01 -18.02 3.24
CA SER A 14 -0.12 -18.38 4.35
C SER A 14 -0.07 -17.27 5.40
N ASP A 15 0.50 -17.58 6.57
CA ASP A 15 0.65 -16.61 7.64
C ASP A 15 1.54 -15.43 7.23
N SER A 16 2.64 -15.71 6.53
CA SER A 16 3.61 -14.71 6.04
C SER A 16 3.10 -13.74 4.97
N VAL A 17 2.00 -14.04 4.27
CA VAL A 17 1.43 -13.12 3.25
C VAL A 17 1.03 -11.78 3.86
N GLY A 18 0.65 -11.76 5.15
CA GLY A 18 0.29 -10.51 5.83
C GLY A 18 1.47 -9.54 5.92
N ASP A 19 2.65 -10.07 6.26
CA ASP A 19 3.87 -9.28 6.44
C ASP A 19 4.37 -8.75 5.10
N ALA A 20 4.45 -9.62 4.08
CA ALA A 20 4.86 -9.23 2.74
C ALA A 20 3.98 -8.11 2.16
N LEU A 21 2.66 -8.24 2.28
CA LEU A 21 1.74 -7.19 1.82
C LEU A 21 1.89 -5.89 2.63
N SER A 22 2.15 -6.00 3.94
CA SER A 22 2.35 -4.83 4.79
C SER A 22 3.62 -4.07 4.40
N GLU A 23 4.69 -4.77 4.03
CA GLU A 23 5.93 -4.17 3.54
C GLU A 23 5.69 -3.36 2.25
N HIS A 24 4.94 -3.91 1.30
CA HIS A 24 4.55 -3.18 0.10
C HIS A 24 3.73 -1.92 0.41
N VAL A 25 2.76 -2.01 1.33
CA VAL A 25 1.96 -0.84 1.73
C VAL A 25 2.83 0.22 2.40
N ARG A 26 3.79 -0.16 3.25
CA ARG A 26 4.73 0.78 3.88
C ARG A 26 5.58 1.50 2.82
N ALA A 27 6.09 0.79 1.82
CA ALA A 27 6.85 1.41 0.74
C ALA A 27 6.03 2.46 -0.04
N VAL A 28 4.75 2.16 -0.31
CA VAL A 28 3.81 3.10 -0.94
C VAL A 28 3.56 4.32 -0.05
N CYS A 29 3.38 4.12 1.26
CA CYS A 29 3.23 5.21 2.22
C CYS A 29 4.48 6.10 2.29
N ASP A 30 5.69 5.50 2.31
CA ASP A 30 6.95 6.24 2.35
C ASP A 30 7.14 7.10 1.10
N GLU A 31 6.75 6.60 -0.06
CA GLU A 31 6.78 7.37 -1.31
C GLU A 31 5.77 8.54 -1.26
N ALA A 32 4.56 8.30 -0.77
CA ALA A 32 3.54 9.33 -0.62
C ALA A 32 3.97 10.42 0.37
N ILE A 33 4.60 10.05 1.49
CA ILE A 33 5.17 10.99 2.45
C ILE A 33 6.25 11.85 1.79
N ARG A 34 7.15 11.25 1.00
CA ARG A 34 8.19 12.00 0.29
C ARG A 34 7.60 12.95 -0.75
N ALA A 35 6.56 12.56 -1.47
CA ALA A 35 5.87 13.43 -2.42
C ALA A 35 5.23 14.63 -1.71
N ALA A 36 4.51 14.40 -0.61
CA ALA A 36 3.93 15.47 0.19
C ALA A 36 4.99 16.43 0.75
N ALA A 37 6.12 15.88 1.24
CA ALA A 37 7.22 16.66 1.78
C ALA A 37 7.93 17.53 0.72
N ARG A 38 8.04 17.04 -0.52
CA ARG A 38 8.59 17.82 -1.65
C ARG A 38 7.74 19.04 -1.99
N ASP A 39 6.44 18.95 -1.75
CA ASP A 39 5.50 20.07 -1.90
C ASP A 39 5.38 20.90 -0.60
N GLU A 40 6.30 20.72 0.36
CA GLU A 40 6.34 21.41 1.66
C GLU A 40 5.06 21.23 2.50
N ARG A 41 4.30 20.17 2.24
CA ARG A 41 3.07 19.85 2.96
C ARG A 41 3.33 18.91 4.13
N LYS A 42 2.54 19.09 5.19
CA LYS A 42 2.47 18.18 6.35
C LYS A 42 1.30 17.19 6.27
N THR A 43 0.53 17.26 5.20
CA THR A 43 -0.62 16.39 4.95
C THR A 43 -0.39 15.65 3.65
N VAL A 44 -0.40 14.31 3.74
CA VAL A 44 -0.42 13.42 2.57
C VAL A 44 -1.82 13.45 1.97
N LEU A 45 -1.89 13.67 0.67
CA LEU A 45 -3.11 13.73 -0.12
C LEU A 45 -3.18 12.52 -1.05
N ASP A 46 -4.38 12.26 -1.57
CA ASP A 46 -4.64 11.18 -2.53
C ASP A 46 -3.68 11.20 -3.73
N ARG A 47 -3.37 12.38 -4.26
CA ARG A 47 -2.44 12.58 -5.38
C ARG A 47 -0.99 12.21 -5.07
N ASP A 48 -0.62 12.14 -3.79
CA ASP A 48 0.73 11.75 -3.38
C ASP A 48 0.92 10.24 -3.41
N VAL A 49 -0.18 9.48 -3.28
CA VAL A 49 -0.14 8.03 -3.28
C VAL A 49 0.22 7.53 -4.69
N PRO A 50 1.31 6.77 -4.84
CA PRO A 50 1.71 6.21 -6.12
C PRO A 50 0.57 5.43 -6.76
N ARG A 51 0.31 5.70 -8.04
CA ARG A 51 -0.69 4.93 -8.79
C ARG A 51 -0.23 3.48 -8.92
N ALA A 52 -1.15 2.55 -8.72
CA ALA A 52 -0.90 1.15 -9.05
C ALA A 52 -0.46 1.07 -10.52
N ARG A 53 0.71 0.47 -10.75
CA ARG A 53 1.23 0.24 -12.10
C ARG A 53 0.23 -0.67 -12.83
N ARG A 54 -0.22 -0.23 -14.01
CA ARG A 54 -1.04 -1.04 -14.93
C ARG A 54 -0.17 -2.03 -15.69
#